data_AF-A0A1M4Z3I7-F1
#
_entry.id   AF-A0A1M4Z3I7-F1
#
_cell.length_a   1.000
_cell.length_b   1.000
_cell.length_c   1.000
_cell.angle_alpha   90.00
_cell.angle_beta   90.00
_cell.angle_gamma   90.00
#
_symmetry.space_group_name_H-M   'P 1'
#
loop_
_entity.id
_entity.type
_entity.pdbx_description
1 polymer ?
#
loop_
_entity_poly.entity_id
_entity_poly.type
_entity_poly.pdbx_seq_one_letter_code
_entity_poly.pdbx_strand_id
1 'polypeptide(L)'
;MKVAIKLFGAFRDHEPSGQVTLEIADGARVADLRQALAAFAAAHWPRFRPGLLEYSAFASETAVLRETEPVPANGHVAILPPVSGG
;
A
#
# COMPACT_ATOMS: atom_id res chain seq x y z
N MET A 1 11.27 -0.29 -10.29
CA MET A 1 10.07 0.36 -10.88
C MET A 1 9.43 1.37 -9.93
N LYS A 2 8.69 2.36 -10.48
CA LYS A 2 7.83 3.27 -9.73
C LYS A 2 6.43 2.67 -9.58
N VAL A 3 5.87 2.73 -8.38
CA VAL A 3 4.54 2.21 -8.06
C VAL A 3 3.70 3.31 -7.43
N ALA A 4 2.58 3.63 -8.05
CA ALA A 4 1.55 4.51 -7.54
C ALA A 4 0.54 3.71 -6.70
N ILE A 5 0.50 3.99 -5.40
CA ILE A 5 -0.40 3.38 -4.43
C ILE A 5 -1.54 4.35 -4.14
N LYS A 6 -2.75 4.00 -4.55
CA LYS A 6 -3.97 4.72 -4.18
C LYS A 6 -4.37 4.37 -2.75
N LEU A 7 -4.63 5.39 -1.94
CA LEU A 7 -4.94 5.27 -0.53
C LEU A 7 -6.43 5.42 -0.25
N PHE A 8 -6.94 4.61 0.67
CA PHE A 8 -8.34 4.61 1.10
C PHE A 8 -8.46 4.65 2.63
N GLY A 9 -9.64 5.05 3.11
CA GLY A 9 -9.99 5.06 4.54
C GLY A 9 -8.93 5.73 5.41
N ALA A 10 -8.53 5.04 6.49
CA ALA A 10 -7.57 5.54 7.48
C ALA A 10 -6.22 5.99 6.89
N PHE A 11 -5.81 5.51 5.71
CA PHE A 11 -4.58 5.99 5.07
C PHE A 11 -4.71 7.43 4.54
N ARG A 12 -5.91 7.88 4.16
CA ARG A 12 -6.15 9.25 3.69
C ARG A 12 -6.03 10.29 4.80
N ASP A 13 -6.21 9.88 6.06
CA ASP A 13 -5.99 10.76 7.22
C ASP A 13 -4.50 11.07 7.43
N HIS A 14 -3.62 10.20 6.92
CA HIS A 14 -2.17 10.39 6.96
C HIS A 14 -1.65 11.10 5.71
N GLU A 15 -2.27 10.87 4.57
CA GLU A 15 -1.87 11.42 3.27
C GLU A 15 -3.10 11.99 2.52
N PRO A 16 -3.40 13.29 2.68
CA PRO A 16 -4.60 13.91 2.14
C PRO A 16 -4.69 13.87 0.59
N SER A 17 -3.55 13.77 -0.10
CA SER A 17 -3.52 13.59 -1.56
C SER A 17 -4.20 12.28 -1.99
N GLY A 18 -4.28 11.30 -1.09
CA GLY A 18 -4.87 10.00 -1.35
C GLY A 18 -4.01 9.10 -2.24
N GLN A 19 -2.74 9.44 -2.45
CA GLN A 19 -1.81 8.64 -3.25
C GLN A 19 -0.37 8.79 -2.75
N VAL A 20 0.37 7.68 -2.76
CA VAL A 20 1.84 7.67 -2.55
C VAL A 20 2.50 7.05 -3.76
N THR A 21 3.66 7.55 -4.16
CA THR A 21 4.50 6.90 -5.17
C THR A 21 5.77 6.39 -4.52
N LEU A 22 6.05 5.09 -4.66
CA LEU A 22 7.25 4.44 -4.13
C LEU A 22 8.12 3.90 -5.26
N GLU A 23 9.44 3.90 -5.04
CA GLU A 23 10.38 3.17 -5.87
C GLU A 23 10.72 1.84 -5.19
N ILE A 24 10.54 0.74 -5.93
CA ILE A 24 10.87 -0.62 -5.49
C ILE A 24 11.68 -1.34 -6.58
N ALA A 25 12.30 -2.47 -6.25
CA ALA A 25 13.02 -3.28 -7.23
C ALA A 25 12.10 -3.77 -8.37
N ASP A 26 12.66 -3.95 -9.57
CA ASP A 26 11.92 -4.57 -10.67
C ASP A 26 11.65 -6.05 -10.36
N GLY A 27 10.43 -6.52 -10.65
CA GLY A 27 10.00 -7.88 -10.32
C GLY A 27 9.70 -8.12 -8.84
N ALA A 28 9.64 -7.06 -8.03
CA ALA A 28 9.26 -7.13 -6.62
C ALA A 28 7.85 -7.71 -6.42
N ARG A 29 7.63 -8.31 -5.25
CA ARG A 29 6.35 -8.88 -4.83
C ARG A 29 5.58 -7.90 -3.94
N VAL A 30 4.32 -8.18 -3.72
CA VAL A 30 3.45 -7.39 -2.84
C VAL A 30 4.02 -7.27 -1.43
N ALA A 31 4.69 -8.31 -0.92
CA ALA A 31 5.39 -8.26 0.36
C ALA A 31 6.48 -7.18 0.42
N ASP A 32 7.26 -7.04 -0.66
CA ASP A 32 8.31 -6.03 -0.76
C ASP A 32 7.70 -4.62 -0.82
N LEU A 33 6.59 -4.46 -1.56
CA LEU A 33 5.83 -3.21 -1.59
C LEU A 33 5.28 -2.84 -0.21
N ARG A 34 4.76 -3.81 0.54
CA ARG A 34 4.27 -3.61 1.92
C ARG A 34 5.40 -3.10 2.82
N GLN A 35 6.57 -3.72 2.75
CA GLN A 35 7.74 -3.27 3.52
C GLN A 35 8.17 -1.86 3.14
N ALA A 36 8.19 -1.54 1.85
CA ALA A 36 8.51 -0.21 1.36
C ALA A 36 7.50 0.84 1.87
N LEU A 37 6.19 0.54 1.82
CA LEU A 37 5.16 1.43 2.35
C LEU A 37 5.26 1.59 3.87
N ALA A 38 5.60 0.52 4.60
CA ALA A 38 5.81 0.58 6.05
C ALA A 38 6.95 1.55 6.41
N ALA A 39 8.08 1.45 5.69
CA ALA A 39 9.23 2.33 5.88
C ALA A 39 8.89 3.79 5.52
N PHE A 40 8.20 4.00 4.41
CA PHE A 40 7.72 5.33 4.01
C PHE A 40 6.79 5.93 5.08
N ALA A 41 5.80 5.17 5.51
CA ALA A 41 4.81 5.58 6.50
C ALA A 41 5.46 5.94 7.85
N ALA A 42 6.40 5.12 8.33
CA ALA A 42 7.13 5.41 9.57
C ALA A 42 7.95 6.71 9.48
N ALA A 43 8.49 7.05 8.31
CA ALA A 43 9.27 8.26 8.10
C ALA A 43 8.42 9.52 7.88
N HIS A 44 7.24 9.39 7.25
CA HIS A 44 6.46 10.55 6.77
C HIS A 44 5.15 10.78 7.51
N TRP A 45 4.62 9.79 8.23
CA TRP A 45 3.32 9.86 8.88
C TRP A 45 3.47 9.76 10.41
N PRO A 46 3.55 10.89 11.15
CA PRO A 46 3.87 10.89 12.59
C PRO A 46 2.92 10.08 13.48
N ARG A 47 1.68 9.87 13.04
CA ARG A 47 0.64 9.13 13.78
C ARG A 47 0.37 7.73 13.22
N PHE A 48 1.18 7.26 12.27
CA PHE A 48 1.00 5.96 11.65
C PHE A 48 1.23 4.83 12.66
N ARG A 49 0.36 3.82 12.61
CA ARG A 49 0.48 2.62 13.43
C ARG A 49 0.72 1.42 12.51
N PRO A 50 1.82 0.66 12.71
CA PRO A 50 2.14 -0.48 11.84
C PRO A 50 1.01 -1.51 11.70
N GLY A 51 0.22 -1.72 12.77
CA GLY A 51 -0.92 -2.64 12.74
C GLY A 51 -2.00 -2.29 11.71
N LEU A 52 -2.14 -1.02 11.31
CA LEU A 52 -3.06 -0.65 10.23
C LEU A 52 -2.65 -1.35 8.93
N LEU A 53 -1.35 -1.32 8.61
CA LEU A 53 -0.83 -1.95 7.42
C LEU A 53 -0.91 -3.48 7.51
N GLU A 54 -0.65 -4.09 8.67
CA GLU A 54 -0.72 -5.54 8.87
C GLU A 54 -2.07 -6.15 8.44
N TYR A 55 -3.18 -5.49 8.75
CA TYR A 55 -4.52 -5.96 8.39
C TYR A 55 -5.05 -5.38 7.06
N SER A 56 -4.23 -4.58 6.36
CA SER A 56 -4.60 -4.01 5.06
C SER A 56 -4.23 -4.94 3.90
N ALA A 57 -5.06 -4.94 2.86
CA ALA A 57 -4.82 -5.69 1.64
C ALA A 57 -4.38 -4.77 0.50
N PHE A 58 -3.48 -5.25 -0.37
CA PHE A 58 -3.22 -4.58 -1.65
C PHE A 58 -4.17 -5.12 -2.72
N ALA A 59 -4.53 -4.29 -3.69
CA ALA A 59 -5.37 -4.68 -4.81
C ALA A 59 -4.87 -4.06 -6.12
N SER A 60 -5.03 -4.80 -7.22
CA SER A 60 -5.00 -4.25 -8.57
C SER A 60 -6.36 -3.64 -8.92
N GLU A 61 -6.54 -3.25 -10.18
CA GLU A 61 -7.84 -2.82 -10.70
C GLU A 61 -8.91 -3.93 -10.66
N THR A 62 -8.51 -5.20 -10.67
CA THR A 62 -9.43 -6.33 -10.87
C THR A 62 -9.47 -7.32 -9.71
N ALA A 63 -8.49 -7.33 -8.80
CA ALA A 63 -8.42 -8.31 -7.73
C ALA A 63 -7.60 -7.84 -6.53
N VAL A 64 -7.89 -8.41 -5.36
CA VAL A 64 -7.01 -8.35 -4.18
C VAL A 64 -5.78 -9.21 -4.44
N LEU A 65 -4.60 -8.68 -4.14
CA LEU A 65 -3.30 -9.31 -4.37
C LEU A 65 -2.76 -9.93 -3.06
N ARG A 66 -2.16 -11.11 -3.19
CA ARG A 66 -1.47 -11.82 -2.10
C ARG A 66 -0.02 -11.38 -2.00
N GLU A 67 0.57 -11.55 -0.81
CA GLU A 67 1.96 -11.21 -0.51
C GLU A 67 2.99 -11.79 -1.50
N THR A 68 2.74 -13.00 -2.01
CA THR A 68 3.66 -13.71 -2.91
C THR A 68 3.49 -13.33 -4.38
N GLU A 69 2.41 -12.62 -4.73
CA GLU A 69 2.15 -12.20 -6.10
C GLU A 69 3.08 -11.04 -6.51
N PRO A 70 3.47 -10.96 -7.79
CA PRO A 70 4.26 -9.84 -8.29
C PRO A 70 3.45 -8.54 -8.23
N VAL A 71 4.13 -7.42 -8.02
CA VAL A 71 3.51 -6.11 -8.20
C VAL A 71 3.12 -5.94 -9.69
N PRO A 72 1.91 -5.43 -10.00
CA PRO A 72 1.49 -5.21 -11.38
C PRO A 72 2.50 -4.38 -12.18
N ALA A 73 2.80 -4.81 -13.40
CA ALA A 73 3.80 -4.16 -14.26
C ALA A 73 3.45 -2.71 -14.65
N ASN A 74 2.16 -2.35 -14.63
CA ASN A 74 1.70 -0.98 -14.83
C ASN A 74 1.99 -0.06 -13.62
N GLY A 75 2.44 -0.62 -12.49
CA GLY A 75 2.78 0.11 -11.28
C GLY A 75 1.59 0.71 -10.55
N HIS A 76 0.35 0.31 -10.86
CA HIS A 76 -0.85 0.86 -10.22
C HIS A 76 -1.46 -0.15 -9.27
N VAL A 77 -1.57 0.25 -8.00
CA VAL A 77 -2.16 -0.56 -6.93
C VAL A 77 -2.98 0.31 -5.99
N ALA A 78 -3.91 -0.31 -5.28
CA ALA A 78 -4.64 0.28 -4.17
C ALA A 78 -4.26 -0.41 -2.87
N ILE A 79 -4.29 0.32 -1.76
CA ILE A 79 -4.28 -0.26 -0.41
C ILE A 79 -5.66 -0.10 0.23
N LEU A 80 -6.21 -1.22 0.67
CA LEU A 80 -7.52 -1.34 1.27
C LEU A 80 -7.32 -1.56 2.78
N PRO A 81 -7.62 -0.56 3.63
CA PRO A 81 -7.61 -0.76 5.07
C PRO A 81 -8.71 -1.76 5.49
N PRO A 82 -8.61 -2.36 6.69
CA PRO A 82 -9.69 -3.15 7.26
C PRO A 82 -10.98 -2.34 7.21
N VAL A 83 -12.00 -2.87 6.55
CA VAL A 83 -13.33 -2.29 6.65
C VAL A 83 -13.89 -2.67 8.01
N SER A 84 -14.40 -1.69 8.76
CA SER A 84 -15.25 -1.93 9.93
C SER A 84 -16.61 -2.44 9.41
N GLY A 85 -16.63 -3.62 8.82
CA GLY A 85 -17.87 -4.31 8.49
C GLY A 85 -18.57 -4.65 9.79
N GLY A 86 -19.73 -4.02 10.02
CA GLY A 86 -20.69 -4.51 11.01
C GLY A 86 -21.28 -5.85 10.60
#